data_AF-X0J8I6-F1
#
_entry.id   AF-X0J8I6-F1
#
_cell.length_a   1.000
_cell.length_b   1.000
_cell.length_c   1.000
_cell.angle_alpha   90.00
_cell.angle_beta   90.00
_cell.angle_gamma   90.00
#
_symmetry.space_group_name_H-M   'P 1'
#
loop_
_entity.id
_entity.type
_entity.pdbx_description
1 polymer ?
#
loop_
_entity_poly.entity_id
_entity_poly.type
_entity_poly.pdbx_seq_one_letter_code
_entity_poly.pdbx_strand_id
1 'polypeptide(L)'
;MFINAPRRTAAYDVPRAWKTLIEASSPRDLVKNRFLKEARAQVIFEMKRAGRVVPKFSADKKIAVIRINSKAQIHAVIATRQARELFSRELQVVMVANEGYARGVVNYSCRVPTCARGRDPPVNIPEILVQAADRADDKTLRERLGPRFAVGHKNASGGMIPQAEFEEFLEVIGVESVNKKPSPSPSPKKSPKGSANQGQFNKMEKYSTDAARNPCTQSLAPRPAN
;
A
#
# COMPACT_ATOMS: atom_id res chain seq x y z
N MET A 1 -0.31 4.70 22.06
CA MET A 1 -0.64 6.05 21.56
C MET A 1 -1.91 6.52 22.27
N PHE A 2 -1.78 7.27 23.38
CA PHE A 2 -2.92 7.76 24.15
C PHE A 2 -3.16 9.26 23.90
N ILE A 3 -2.21 10.10 24.29
CA ILE A 3 -2.35 11.56 24.15
C ILE A 3 -2.58 12.04 22.71
N ASN A 4 -1.96 11.35 21.74
CA ASN A 4 -2.11 11.70 20.32
C ASN A 4 -3.40 11.13 19.69
N ALA A 5 -4.13 10.26 20.39
CA ALA A 5 -5.28 9.56 19.79
C ALA A 5 -6.40 10.53 19.39
N PRO A 6 -6.79 11.51 20.23
CA PRO A 6 -7.83 12.48 19.85
C PRO A 6 -7.51 13.29 18.59
N ARG A 7 -6.24 13.68 18.38
CA ARG A 7 -5.80 14.32 17.13
C ARG A 7 -6.04 13.45 15.89
N ARG A 8 -5.98 12.12 16.06
CA ARG A 8 -6.15 11.18 14.94
C ARG A 8 -7.57 10.75 14.70
N THR A 9 -8.53 11.04 15.59
CA THR A 9 -9.93 10.74 15.33
C THR A 9 -10.48 11.70 14.27
N ALA A 10 -11.66 11.38 13.73
CA ALA A 10 -12.37 12.28 12.83
C ALA A 10 -12.80 13.60 13.50
N ALA A 11 -12.94 13.60 14.83
CA ALA A 11 -13.34 14.79 15.59
C ALA A 11 -12.18 15.77 15.83
N TYR A 12 -10.92 15.33 15.69
CA TYR A 12 -9.74 16.17 15.89
C TYR A 12 -9.73 16.91 17.25
N ASP A 13 -10.10 16.23 18.34
CA ASP A 13 -10.30 16.87 19.65
C ASP A 13 -8.96 17.05 20.43
N VAL A 14 -8.08 17.89 19.88
CA VAL A 14 -6.80 18.27 20.49
C VAL A 14 -7.00 19.07 21.79
N PRO A 15 -7.93 20.05 21.87
CA PRO A 15 -8.10 20.84 23.09
C PRO A 15 -8.45 20.00 24.31
N ARG A 16 -9.35 19.00 24.17
CA ARG A 16 -9.68 18.11 25.29
C ARG A 16 -8.53 17.18 25.67
N ALA A 17 -7.73 16.74 24.71
CA ALA A 17 -6.51 15.97 24.98
C ALA A 17 -5.51 16.79 25.81
N TRP A 18 -5.33 18.06 25.46
CA TRP A 18 -4.46 19.00 26.17
C TRP A 18 -4.96 19.27 27.59
N LYS A 19 -6.25 19.55 27.77
CA LYS A 19 -6.87 19.73 29.09
C LYS A 19 -6.67 18.48 29.97
N THR A 20 -6.91 17.30 29.41
CA THR A 20 -6.70 16.01 30.10
C THR A 20 -5.23 15.83 30.53
N LEU A 21 -4.27 16.35 29.76
CA LEU A 21 -2.85 16.28 30.10
C LEU A 21 -2.50 17.18 31.29
N ILE A 22 -3.02 18.41 31.31
CA ILE A 22 -2.75 19.38 32.39
C ILE A 22 -3.39 18.93 33.71
N GLU A 23 -4.57 18.32 33.66
CA GLU A 23 -5.30 17.86 34.85
C GLU A 23 -4.72 16.57 35.46
N ALA A 24 -3.89 15.83 34.73
CA ALA A 24 -3.34 14.56 35.21
C ALA A 24 -2.20 14.79 36.20
N SER A 25 -2.35 14.27 37.42
CA SER A 25 -1.29 14.30 38.44
C SER A 25 -0.19 13.27 38.17
N SER A 26 -0.46 12.25 37.34
CA SER A 26 0.52 11.24 36.96
C SER A 26 0.25 10.66 35.56
N PRO A 27 1.27 10.05 34.91
CA PRO A 27 1.07 9.33 33.64
C PRO A 27 0.03 8.20 33.73
N ARG A 28 -0.16 7.61 34.91
CA ARG A 28 -1.13 6.53 35.15
C ARG A 28 -2.57 7.01 34.94
N ASP A 29 -2.85 8.27 35.26
CA ASP A 29 -4.18 8.87 35.11
C ASP A 29 -4.55 8.99 33.64
N LEU A 30 -3.59 9.36 32.79
CA LEU A 30 -3.76 9.41 31.33
C LEU A 30 -4.08 8.05 30.73
N VAL A 31 -3.41 7.00 31.20
CA VAL A 31 -3.64 5.62 30.72
C VAL A 31 -5.01 5.11 31.15
N LYS A 32 -5.51 5.55 32.31
CA LYS A 32 -6.83 5.16 32.83
C LYS A 32 -7.97 6.01 32.26
N ASN A 33 -7.68 7.22 31.80
CA ASN A 33 -8.66 8.19 31.31
C ASN A 33 -9.56 7.60 30.21
N ARG A 34 -10.88 7.66 30.45
CA ARG A 34 -11.90 7.06 29.57
C ARG A 34 -11.90 7.69 28.17
N PHE A 35 -11.85 9.02 28.09
CA PHE A 35 -11.84 9.75 26.82
C PHE A 35 -10.64 9.34 25.93
N LEU A 36 -9.43 9.27 26.51
CA LEU A 36 -8.24 8.87 25.76
C LEU A 36 -8.29 7.40 25.31
N LYS A 37 -8.89 6.50 26.11
CA LYS A 37 -9.13 5.10 25.73
C LYS A 37 -10.12 5.00 24.57
N GLU A 38 -11.23 5.73 24.62
CA GLU A 38 -12.24 5.75 23.57
C GLU A 38 -11.66 6.30 22.26
N ALA A 39 -10.95 7.43 22.31
CA ALA A 39 -10.27 7.98 21.15
C ALA A 39 -9.26 6.98 20.54
N ARG A 40 -8.49 6.29 21.39
CA ARG A 40 -7.57 5.25 20.95
C ARG A 40 -8.31 4.08 20.30
N ALA A 41 -9.41 3.62 20.87
CA ALA A 41 -10.22 2.54 20.32
C ALA A 41 -10.78 2.90 18.95
N GLN A 42 -11.28 4.12 18.77
CA GLN A 42 -11.74 4.64 17.47
C GLN A 42 -10.63 4.64 16.43
N VAL A 43 -9.43 5.14 16.77
CA VAL A 43 -8.28 5.14 15.86
C VAL A 43 -7.89 3.71 15.47
N ILE A 44 -7.85 2.78 16.43
CA ILE A 44 -7.53 1.38 16.15
C ILE A 44 -8.58 0.74 15.24
N PHE A 45 -9.86 0.97 15.51
CA PHE A 45 -10.96 0.48 14.69
C PHE A 45 -10.82 0.98 13.24
N GLU A 46 -10.63 2.29 13.09
CA GLU A 46 -10.53 2.92 11.78
C GLU A 46 -9.28 2.47 11.01
N MET A 47 -8.15 2.29 11.70
CA MET A 47 -6.95 1.70 11.10
C MET A 47 -7.17 0.27 10.62
N LYS A 48 -7.91 -0.56 11.38
CA LYS A 48 -8.24 -1.93 10.96
C LYS A 48 -9.17 -1.93 9.75
N ARG A 49 -10.14 -1.01 9.70
CA ARG A 49 -11.07 -0.85 8.58
C ARG A 49 -10.34 -0.39 7.32
N ALA A 50 -9.58 0.69 7.41
CA ALA A 50 -8.88 1.32 6.28
C ALA A 50 -7.64 0.54 5.83
N GLY A 51 -7.00 -0.23 6.71
CA GLY A 51 -5.79 -0.98 6.41
C GLY A 51 -5.98 -2.28 5.61
N ARG A 52 -7.21 -2.60 5.19
CA ARG A 52 -7.53 -3.81 4.38
C ARG A 52 -7.45 -3.56 2.86
N VAL A 53 -6.92 -2.41 2.44
CA VAL A 53 -6.83 -2.05 1.03
C VAL A 53 -5.58 -2.68 0.41
N VAL A 54 -5.77 -3.30 -0.75
CA VAL A 54 -4.67 -3.89 -1.54
C VAL A 54 -3.80 -2.77 -2.11
N PRO A 55 -2.48 -2.78 -1.87
CA PRO A 55 -1.57 -1.80 -2.47
C PRO A 55 -1.53 -1.93 -4.00
N LYS A 56 -1.47 -0.79 -4.68
CA LYS A 56 -1.17 -0.71 -6.12
C LYS A 56 0.28 -0.28 -6.29
N PHE A 57 0.98 -0.82 -7.28
CA PHE A 57 2.39 -0.51 -7.52
C PHE A 57 2.52 0.34 -8.78
N SER A 58 3.47 1.26 -8.79
CA SER A 58 3.91 1.96 -10.00
C SER A 58 4.40 0.98 -11.05
N ALA A 59 4.40 1.40 -12.33
CA ALA A 59 4.85 0.57 -13.44
C ALA A 59 6.29 0.05 -13.25
N ASP A 60 7.16 0.88 -12.67
CA ASP A 60 8.55 0.52 -12.31
C ASP A 60 8.69 -0.21 -10.97
N LYS A 61 7.56 -0.49 -10.28
CA LYS A 61 7.44 -1.16 -8.98
C LYS A 61 8.16 -0.45 -7.81
N LYS A 62 8.66 0.77 -8.01
CA LYS A 62 9.39 1.53 -6.97
C LYS A 62 8.46 2.14 -5.92
N ILE A 63 7.21 2.44 -6.27
CA ILE A 63 6.25 3.11 -5.39
C ILE A 63 5.05 2.19 -5.19
N ALA A 64 4.73 1.84 -3.94
CA ALA A 64 3.46 1.24 -3.56
C ALA A 64 2.52 2.34 -3.05
N VAL A 65 1.33 2.43 -3.62
CA VAL A 65 0.28 3.36 -3.25
C VAL A 65 -0.88 2.60 -2.61
N ILE A 66 -1.28 3.04 -1.42
CA ILE A 66 -2.45 2.53 -0.70
C ILE A 66 -3.43 3.68 -0.54
N ARG A 67 -4.57 3.57 -1.20
CA ARG A 67 -5.64 4.56 -1.16
C ARG A 67 -6.60 4.24 -0.02
N ILE A 68 -6.83 5.20 0.86
CA ILE A 68 -7.80 5.06 1.95
C ILE A 68 -8.79 6.23 1.92
N ASN A 69 -10.01 5.97 2.37
CA ASN A 69 -11.03 6.99 2.57
C ASN A 69 -11.44 7.00 4.05
N SER A 70 -10.87 7.95 4.80
CA SER A 70 -11.10 8.08 6.24
C SER A 70 -11.06 9.55 6.66
N LYS A 71 -12.04 9.97 7.46
CA LYS A 71 -12.03 11.29 8.12
C LYS A 71 -10.96 11.39 9.22
N ALA A 72 -10.33 10.28 9.59
CA ALA A 72 -9.32 10.20 10.65
C ALA A 72 -7.90 10.48 10.13
N GLN A 73 -7.02 11.06 10.95
CA GLN A 73 -5.62 11.34 10.61
C GLN A 73 -4.72 10.09 10.79
N ILE A 74 -5.00 9.03 10.01
CA ILE A 74 -4.38 7.70 10.19
C ILE A 74 -3.39 7.28 9.10
N HIS A 75 -3.30 7.99 7.98
CA HIS A 75 -2.43 7.62 6.84
C HIS A 75 -0.95 7.43 7.24
N ALA A 76 -0.40 8.29 8.10
CA ALA A 76 0.99 8.16 8.56
C ALA A 76 1.25 6.90 9.40
N VAL A 77 0.26 6.46 10.17
CA VAL A 77 0.37 5.25 11.00
C VAL A 77 0.28 4.01 10.11
N ILE A 78 -0.64 4.02 9.14
CA ILE A 78 -0.75 2.96 8.14
C ILE A 78 0.53 2.90 7.31
N ALA A 79 1.08 4.02 6.84
CA ALA A 79 2.31 4.04 6.05
C ALA A 79 3.49 3.42 6.80
N THR A 80 3.61 3.72 8.09
CA THR A 80 4.66 3.14 8.95
C THR A 80 4.49 1.63 9.11
N ARG A 81 3.26 1.14 9.26
CA ARG A 81 2.97 -0.30 9.33
C ARG A 81 3.26 -0.99 8.00
N GLN A 82 2.76 -0.45 6.90
CA GLN A 82 2.88 -1.00 5.56
C GLN A 82 4.34 -1.01 5.08
N ALA A 83 5.14 0.00 5.43
CA ALA A 83 6.58 0.00 5.19
C ALA A 83 7.33 -1.15 5.89
N ARG A 84 6.75 -1.74 6.95
CA ARG A 84 7.33 -2.91 7.62
C ARG A 84 6.84 -4.24 7.05
N GLU A 85 5.62 -4.26 6.50
CA GLU A 85 4.95 -5.47 6.02
C GLU A 85 5.18 -5.71 4.53
N LEU A 86 5.17 -4.66 3.71
CA LEU A 86 5.35 -4.78 2.27
C LEU A 86 6.79 -5.07 1.90
N PHE A 87 6.93 -6.01 0.98
CA PHE A 87 8.20 -6.44 0.45
C PHE A 87 8.11 -6.57 -1.08
N SER A 88 9.07 -5.95 -1.76
CA SER A 88 9.35 -6.19 -3.17
C SER A 88 10.79 -5.74 -3.44
N ARG A 89 11.46 -6.38 -4.40
CA ARG A 89 12.86 -6.11 -4.73
C ARG A 89 13.05 -4.69 -5.23
N GLU A 90 12.13 -4.16 -6.03
CA GLU A 90 12.24 -2.83 -6.62
C GLU A 90 11.71 -1.72 -5.70
N LEU A 91 10.86 -2.08 -4.72
CA LEU A 91 10.11 -1.14 -3.88
C LEU A 91 11.04 -0.23 -3.07
N GLN A 92 10.78 1.07 -3.12
CA GLN A 92 11.55 2.12 -2.44
C GLN A 92 10.68 3.07 -1.63
N VAL A 93 9.41 3.23 -2.00
CA VAL A 93 8.48 4.14 -1.33
C VAL A 93 7.15 3.44 -1.08
N VAL A 94 6.69 3.46 0.17
CA VAL A 94 5.30 3.14 0.51
C VAL A 94 4.58 4.45 0.77
N MET A 95 3.59 4.77 -0.06
CA MET A 95 2.71 5.92 0.04
C MET A 95 1.32 5.48 0.50
N VAL A 96 0.79 6.12 1.53
CA VAL A 96 -0.62 6.00 1.92
C VAL A 96 -1.30 7.33 1.65
N ALA A 97 -2.30 7.32 0.77
CA ALA A 97 -3.07 8.48 0.36
C ALA A 97 -4.46 8.43 1.02
N ASN A 98 -4.78 9.41 1.86
CA ASN A 98 -6.09 9.56 2.49
C ASN A 98 -6.90 10.67 1.83
N GLU A 99 -7.91 10.25 1.09
CA GLU A 99 -8.81 11.09 0.30
C GLU A 99 -10.01 11.59 1.13
N GLY A 100 -10.23 10.99 2.30
CA GLY A 100 -11.38 11.31 3.17
C GLY A 100 -11.08 12.31 4.29
N TYR A 101 -9.81 12.70 4.49
CA TYR A 101 -9.41 13.50 5.64
C TYR A 101 -9.80 14.97 5.51
N ALA A 102 -9.62 15.55 4.32
CA ALA A 102 -9.96 16.93 4.01
C ALA A 102 -10.59 17.00 2.63
N ARG A 103 -11.56 17.89 2.45
CA ARG A 103 -12.31 18.01 1.19
C ARG A 103 -11.42 18.61 0.09
N GLY A 104 -11.45 18.00 -1.09
CA GLY A 104 -10.78 18.49 -2.29
C GLY A 104 -9.27 18.24 -2.36
N VAL A 105 -8.69 17.64 -1.31
CA VAL A 105 -7.25 17.34 -1.25
C VAL A 105 -6.98 15.94 -0.69
N VAL A 106 -5.96 15.30 -1.21
CA VAL A 106 -5.43 14.03 -0.73
C VAL A 106 -4.33 14.29 0.27
N ASN A 107 -4.50 13.81 1.51
CA ASN A 107 -3.46 13.87 2.52
C ASN A 107 -2.67 12.59 2.49
N TYR A 108 -1.36 12.66 2.25
CA TYR A 108 -0.54 11.47 2.06
C TYR A 108 0.64 11.40 3.03
N SER A 109 1.12 10.19 3.28
CA SER A 109 2.39 9.95 3.97
C SER A 109 3.18 8.85 3.31
N CYS A 110 4.47 9.09 3.16
CA CYS A 110 5.44 8.20 2.57
C CYS A 110 6.46 7.72 3.61
N ARG A 111 6.91 6.48 3.44
CA ARG A 111 7.96 5.83 4.22
C ARG A 111 8.85 4.97 3.33
N VAL A 112 10.13 4.92 3.64
CA VAL A 112 11.04 3.92 3.06
C VAL A 112 10.70 2.56 3.68
N PRO A 113 10.38 1.54 2.87
CA PRO A 113 10.10 0.20 3.37
C PRO A 113 11.36 -0.44 3.95
N THR A 114 11.19 -1.37 4.89
CA THR A 114 12.32 -2.05 5.53
C THR A 114 13.22 -2.75 4.49
N CYS A 115 12.64 -3.31 3.42
CA CYS A 115 13.37 -3.99 2.35
C CYS A 115 14.27 -3.06 1.48
N ALA A 116 14.14 -1.75 1.63
CA ALA A 116 14.94 -0.77 0.89
C ALA A 116 15.93 -0.01 1.78
N ARG A 117 15.96 -0.31 3.09
CA ARG A 117 16.94 0.26 4.01
C ARG A 117 18.32 -0.34 3.71
N GLY A 118 19.35 0.50 3.75
CA GLY A 118 20.73 0.07 3.48
C GLY A 118 21.08 -0.07 2.00
N ARG A 119 20.20 0.33 1.07
CA ARG A 119 20.56 0.48 -0.34
C ARG A 119 21.66 1.53 -0.50
N ASP A 120 22.48 1.33 -1.52
CA ASP A 120 23.49 2.27 -1.98
C ASP A 120 23.24 2.58 -3.47
N PRO A 121 22.94 3.84 -3.85
CA PRO A 121 22.77 4.99 -2.97
C PRO A 121 21.54 4.85 -2.05
N PRO A 122 21.52 5.54 -0.88
CA PRO A 122 20.37 5.54 0.01
C PRO A 122 19.10 6.08 -0.65
N VAL A 123 17.96 5.46 -0.34
CA VAL A 123 16.65 5.90 -0.83
C VAL A 123 16.34 7.32 -0.35
N ASN A 124 15.90 8.17 -1.28
CA ASN A 124 15.44 9.53 -1.02
C ASN A 124 14.01 9.72 -1.54
N ILE A 125 13.03 9.75 -0.63
CA ILE A 125 11.61 9.85 -1.02
C ILE A 125 11.31 11.15 -1.79
N PRO A 126 11.65 12.37 -1.30
CA PRO A 126 11.50 13.60 -2.07
C PRO A 126 11.97 13.49 -3.52
N GLU A 127 13.22 13.06 -3.73
CA GLU A 127 13.80 12.93 -5.07
C GLU A 127 13.04 11.93 -5.94
N ILE A 128 12.69 10.76 -5.40
CA ILE A 128 11.92 9.74 -6.14
C ILE A 128 10.55 10.28 -6.56
N LEU A 129 9.86 11.00 -5.68
CA LEU A 129 8.55 11.56 -6.00
C LEU A 129 8.63 12.71 -7.01
N VAL A 130 9.68 13.54 -6.93
CA VAL A 130 9.98 14.60 -7.92
C VAL A 130 10.23 13.98 -9.28
N GLN A 131 11.21 13.07 -9.38
CA GLN A 131 11.55 12.38 -10.62
C GLN A 131 10.35 11.64 -11.21
N ALA A 132 9.50 11.05 -10.37
CA ALA A 132 8.29 10.39 -10.80
C ALA A 132 7.30 11.36 -11.46
N ALA A 133 7.12 12.56 -10.88
CA ALA A 133 6.25 13.60 -11.44
C ALA A 133 6.83 14.23 -12.71
N ASP A 134 8.16 14.38 -12.80
CA ASP A 134 8.83 14.98 -13.97
C ASP A 134 8.70 14.13 -15.26
N ARG A 135 8.30 12.86 -15.11
CA ARG A 135 7.92 11.98 -16.23
C ARG A 135 6.60 12.37 -16.90
N ALA A 136 5.82 13.28 -16.31
CA ALA A 136 4.59 13.75 -16.91
C ALA A 136 4.84 14.45 -18.25
N ASP A 137 3.93 14.26 -19.20
CA ASP A 137 3.92 15.01 -20.46
C ASP A 137 3.60 16.48 -20.19
N ASP A 138 2.63 16.75 -19.32
CA ASP A 138 2.35 18.10 -18.83
C ASP A 138 3.40 18.56 -17.81
N LYS A 139 4.27 19.48 -18.24
CA LYS A 139 5.33 20.05 -17.42
C LYS A 139 4.83 20.96 -16.29
N THR A 140 3.56 21.35 -16.29
CA THR A 140 2.94 22.14 -15.22
C THR A 140 2.51 21.27 -14.03
N LEU A 141 2.41 19.94 -14.19
CA LEU A 141 1.94 19.05 -13.12
C LEU A 141 2.74 19.23 -11.83
N ARG A 142 4.06 19.36 -11.94
CA ARG A 142 4.94 19.54 -10.77
C ARG A 142 4.57 20.75 -9.92
N GLU A 143 4.22 21.86 -10.56
CA GLU A 143 3.79 23.08 -9.89
C GLU A 143 2.38 22.92 -9.30
N ARG A 144 1.45 22.32 -10.07
CA ARG A 144 0.06 22.08 -9.64
C ARG A 144 -0.06 21.13 -8.45
N LEU A 145 0.83 20.13 -8.34
CA LEU A 145 0.95 19.25 -7.17
C LEU A 145 1.18 20.05 -5.87
N GLY A 146 1.69 21.26 -5.98
CA GLY A 146 1.71 22.27 -4.93
C GLY A 146 2.94 22.18 -4.02
N PRO A 147 3.14 23.20 -3.17
CA PRO A 147 4.35 23.37 -2.37
C PRO A 147 4.52 22.31 -1.25
N ARG A 148 3.49 21.51 -1.01
CA ARG A 148 3.51 20.44 0.01
C ARG A 148 3.76 19.07 -0.58
N PHE A 149 4.00 18.98 -1.89
CA PHE A 149 4.36 17.74 -2.56
C PHE A 149 5.85 17.44 -2.44
N ALA A 150 6.17 16.17 -2.17
CA ALA A 150 7.52 15.65 -2.02
C ALA A 150 8.40 16.39 -0.97
N VAL A 151 7.79 17.00 0.04
CA VAL A 151 8.53 17.69 1.12
C VAL A 151 8.74 16.77 2.32
N GLY A 152 9.89 16.89 2.98
CA GLY A 152 10.20 16.18 4.22
C GLY A 152 11.59 15.55 4.22
N HIS A 153 11.77 14.57 5.09
CA HIS A 153 13.05 13.86 5.25
C HIS A 153 13.18 12.74 4.21
N LYS A 154 14.42 12.38 3.84
CA LYS A 154 14.72 11.29 2.89
C LYS A 154 13.98 9.97 3.18
N ASN A 155 13.79 9.65 4.47
CA ASN A 155 13.13 8.42 4.93
C ASN A 155 11.61 8.57 5.18
N ALA A 156 11.11 9.81 5.18
CA ALA A 156 9.81 10.19 5.71
C ALA A 156 9.33 11.50 5.09
N SER A 157 8.47 11.42 4.08
CA SER A 157 7.81 12.56 3.44
C SER A 157 6.29 12.47 3.63
N GLY A 158 5.60 13.59 3.50
CA GLY A 158 4.15 13.64 3.55
C GLY A 158 3.66 15.04 3.21
N GLY A 159 2.37 15.16 2.90
CA GLY A 159 1.84 16.40 2.39
C GLY A 159 0.35 16.34 2.11
N MET A 160 -0.11 17.38 1.41
CA MET A 160 -1.44 17.43 0.81
C MET A 160 -1.28 17.79 -0.66
N ILE A 161 -2.09 17.17 -1.50
CA ILE A 161 -2.10 17.38 -2.95
C ILE A 161 -3.56 17.61 -3.35
N PRO A 162 -3.87 18.58 -4.20
CA PRO A 162 -5.17 18.66 -4.87
C PRO A 162 -5.61 17.31 -5.49
N GLN A 163 -6.90 16.96 -5.40
CA GLN A 163 -7.38 15.63 -5.82
C GLN A 163 -7.14 15.35 -7.31
N ALA A 164 -7.38 16.33 -8.20
CA ALA A 164 -7.25 16.11 -9.63
C ALA A 164 -5.80 15.84 -10.03
N GLU A 165 -4.89 16.61 -9.47
CA GLU A 165 -3.44 16.51 -9.63
C GLU A 165 -2.89 15.21 -9.06
N PHE A 166 -3.49 14.70 -7.97
CA PHE A 166 -3.14 13.38 -7.44
C PHE A 166 -3.52 12.25 -8.41
N GLU A 167 -4.70 12.28 -9.04
CA GLU A 167 -5.07 11.27 -10.03
C GLU A 167 -4.15 11.32 -11.25
N GLU A 168 -3.82 12.51 -11.73
CA GLU A 168 -2.86 12.69 -12.83
C GLU A 168 -1.47 12.14 -12.45
N PHE A 169 -1.00 12.40 -11.22
CA PHE A 169 0.25 11.82 -10.73
C PHE A 169 0.20 10.28 -10.69
N LEU A 170 -0.94 9.67 -10.31
CA LEU A 170 -1.10 8.22 -10.34
C LEU A 170 -0.98 7.67 -11.77
N GLU A 171 -1.57 8.35 -12.75
CA GLU A 171 -1.47 7.98 -14.16
C GLU A 171 -0.03 8.06 -14.66
N VAL A 172 0.69 9.13 -14.31
CA VAL A 172 2.11 9.31 -14.67
C VAL A 172 3.00 8.18 -14.13
N ILE A 173 2.72 7.67 -12.92
CA ILE A 173 3.48 6.54 -12.36
C ILE A 173 2.93 5.16 -12.76
N GLY A 174 1.89 5.11 -13.59
CA GLY A 174 1.27 3.87 -14.08
C GLY A 174 0.42 3.13 -13.06
N VAL A 175 -0.12 3.83 -12.05
CA VAL A 175 -1.12 3.30 -11.11
C VAL A 175 -2.51 3.64 -11.65
N GLU A 176 -3.42 2.66 -11.70
CA GLU A 176 -4.80 2.87 -12.14
C GLU A 176 -5.49 3.98 -11.31
N SER A 177 -5.90 5.07 -11.99
CA SER A 177 -6.70 6.15 -11.40
C SER A 177 -8.18 5.76 -11.38
N VAL A 178 -8.93 6.28 -10.40
CA VAL A 178 -10.36 5.95 -10.25
C VAL A 178 -11.21 6.62 -11.34
N ASN A 179 -10.66 7.63 -12.02
CA ASN A 179 -11.36 8.43 -13.03
C ASN A 179 -11.24 7.88 -14.46
N LYS A 180 -10.56 6.75 -14.67
CA LYS A 180 -10.40 6.20 -16.01
C LYS A 180 -11.69 5.52 -16.49
N LYS A 181 -12.41 6.17 -17.42
CA LYS A 181 -13.28 5.44 -18.37
C LYS A 181 -12.39 4.46 -19.14
N PRO A 182 -12.83 3.21 -19.39
CA PRO A 182 -11.99 2.22 -20.03
C PRO A 182 -11.54 2.73 -21.40
N SER A 183 -10.25 3.00 -21.55
CA SER A 183 -9.61 3.13 -22.86
C SER A 183 -9.72 1.77 -23.57
N PRO A 184 -10.11 1.72 -24.85
CA PRO A 184 -10.25 0.45 -25.55
C PRO A 184 -8.88 -0.22 -25.62
N SER A 185 -8.74 -1.34 -24.93
CA SER A 185 -7.58 -2.22 -25.09
C SER A 185 -7.54 -2.73 -26.54
N PRO A 186 -6.36 -2.82 -27.17
CA PRO A 186 -6.25 -3.42 -28.49
C PRO A 186 -6.64 -4.90 -28.36
N SER A 187 -7.73 -5.27 -29.03
CA SER A 187 -8.21 -6.65 -29.07
C SER A 187 -7.13 -7.58 -29.66
N PRO A 188 -6.95 -8.81 -29.15
CA PRO A 188 -6.06 -9.78 -29.77
C PRO A 188 -6.55 -10.07 -31.20
N LYS A 189 -5.67 -9.88 -32.19
CA LYS A 189 -5.95 -10.25 -33.58
C LYS A 189 -6.27 -11.74 -33.64
N LYS A 190 -7.50 -12.07 -34.03
CA LYS A 190 -7.91 -13.43 -34.42
C LYS A 190 -7.11 -13.86 -35.64
N SER A 191 -6.40 -14.98 -35.52
CA SER A 191 -5.84 -15.73 -36.65
C SER A 191 -6.98 -16.26 -37.55
N PRO A 192 -6.82 -16.34 -38.88
CA PRO A 192 -7.89 -16.76 -39.78
C PRO A 192 -8.22 -18.26 -39.66
N LYS A 193 -9.50 -18.58 -39.84
CA LYS A 193 -10.06 -19.94 -39.91
C LYS A 193 -9.51 -20.71 -41.11
N GLY A 194 -8.98 -21.91 -40.86
CA GLY A 194 -8.82 -22.99 -41.84
C GLY A 194 -9.98 -23.99 -41.72
N SER A 195 -10.49 -24.42 -42.87
CA SER A 195 -11.70 -25.17 -43.14
C SER A 195 -11.70 -26.65 -42.69
N ALA A 196 -12.92 -27.18 -42.60
CA ALA A 196 -13.34 -28.49 -42.11
C ALA A 196 -12.70 -29.73 -42.76
N ASN A 197 -12.67 -30.85 -42.01
CA ASN A 197 -13.25 -32.10 -42.50
C ASN A 197 -13.69 -33.04 -41.36
N GLN A 198 -14.82 -33.72 -41.59
CA GLN A 198 -15.49 -34.71 -40.74
C GLN A 198 -14.77 -36.07 -40.75
N GLY A 199 -14.93 -36.85 -39.68
CA GLY A 199 -14.54 -38.27 -39.64
C GLY A 199 -14.97 -38.95 -38.34
N GLN A 200 -15.65 -40.08 -38.47
CA GLN A 200 -16.51 -40.78 -37.50
C GLN A 200 -15.82 -41.66 -36.44
N PHE A 201 -16.56 -41.91 -35.35
CA PHE A 201 -16.69 -43.15 -34.53
C PHE A 201 -15.47 -44.05 -34.22
N ASN A 202 -15.21 -44.33 -32.93
CA ASN A 202 -15.71 -45.53 -32.24
C ASN A 202 -15.17 -45.73 -30.80
N LYS A 203 -15.93 -46.54 -30.05
CA LYS A 203 -15.83 -46.96 -28.65
C LYS A 203 -15.19 -48.36 -28.56
N MET A 204 -14.37 -48.63 -27.54
CA MET A 204 -14.27 -49.86 -26.69
C MET A 204 -12.86 -50.14 -26.15
N GLU A 205 -12.76 -50.25 -24.81
CA GLU A 205 -12.28 -51.40 -24.01
C GLU A 205 -10.77 -51.50 -23.80
N LYS A 206 -10.31 -51.25 -22.56
CA LYS A 206 -9.93 -52.22 -21.51
C LYS A 206 -8.76 -53.13 -21.92
N TYR A 207 -7.64 -53.03 -21.20
CA TYR A 207 -6.97 -54.17 -20.58
C TYR A 207 -6.19 -53.71 -19.34
N SER A 208 -6.51 -54.34 -18.22
CA SER A 208 -5.70 -54.41 -17.00
C SER A 208 -4.86 -55.68 -17.10
N THR A 209 -3.58 -55.61 -16.74
CA THR A 209 -2.86 -56.79 -16.23
C THR A 209 -1.81 -56.34 -15.21
N ASP A 210 -1.88 -57.04 -14.09
CA ASP A 210 -1.20 -56.85 -12.82
C ASP A 210 0.29 -57.21 -12.80
N ALA A 211 0.98 -56.52 -11.89
CA ALA A 211 1.93 -57.00 -10.88
C ALA A 211 3.16 -57.85 -11.26
N ALA A 212 4.33 -57.36 -10.84
CA ALA A 212 5.20 -58.10 -9.90
C ALA A 212 6.28 -57.19 -9.23
N ARG A 213 6.19 -57.08 -7.90
CA ARG A 213 7.22 -57.23 -6.83
C ARG A 213 8.62 -56.58 -6.99
N ASN A 214 9.33 -56.06 -5.98
CA ASN A 214 9.14 -55.62 -4.58
C ASN A 214 10.52 -54.97 -4.15
N PRO A 215 10.87 -54.68 -2.87
CA PRO A 215 11.24 -53.34 -2.38
C PRO A 215 12.71 -53.20 -1.86
N CYS A 216 13.18 -51.98 -1.56
CA CYS A 216 14.26 -51.73 -0.58
C CYS A 216 14.35 -50.23 -0.24
N THR A 217 13.82 -49.80 0.90
CA THR A 217 14.51 -49.47 2.18
C THR A 217 15.00 -48.03 2.31
N GLN A 218 14.49 -47.41 3.38
CA GLN A 218 14.88 -46.15 4.00
C GLN A 218 16.36 -46.16 4.42
N SER A 219 17.03 -45.01 4.31
CA SER A 219 18.31 -44.74 4.95
C SER A 219 18.15 -43.54 5.88
N LEU A 220 18.26 -43.80 7.18
CA LEU A 220 18.51 -42.86 8.26
C LEU A 220 19.93 -43.14 8.76
N ALA A 221 20.77 -42.12 8.84
CA ALA A 221 22.02 -42.18 9.61
C ALA A 221 22.41 -40.77 10.14
N PRO A 222 23.15 -40.70 11.26
CA PRO A 222 22.98 -39.65 12.28
C PRO A 222 24.05 -38.54 12.27
N ARG A 223 23.81 -37.50 13.07
CA ARG A 223 24.77 -36.41 13.36
C ARG A 223 25.85 -36.87 14.35
N PRO A 224 27.11 -36.45 14.18
CA PRO A 224 28.11 -36.56 15.23
C PRO A 224 28.06 -35.37 16.20
N ALA A 225 28.35 -35.67 17.47
CA ALA A 225 28.56 -34.72 18.55
C ALA A 225 30.06 -34.55 18.82
N ASN A 226 30.53 -33.31 18.79
CA ASN A 226 31.29 -32.63 19.85
C ASN A 226 31.46 -31.16 19.45
#